data_AF-A0A6A6DGE5-F1
#
_entry.id   AF-A0A6A6DGE5-F1
#
_cell.length_a   1.000
_cell.length_b   1.000
_cell.length_c   1.000
_cell.angle_alpha   90.00
_cell.angle_beta   90.00
_cell.angle_gamma   90.00
#
_symmetry.space_group_name_H-M   'P 1'
#
loop_
_entity.id
_entity.type
_entity.pdbx_description
1 polymer ?
#
loop_
_entity_poly.entity_id
_entity_poly.type
_entity_poly.pdbx_seq_one_letter_code
_entity_poly.pdbx_strand_id
1 'polypeptide(L)' 'KESITIALRKEGKKDYFLLESYQPIALENTLAKVIKKRVADMMAAAAERHELLS' A
#
# COMPACT_ATOMS: atom_id res chain seq x y z
N LYS A 1 5.78 2.94 -20.23
CA LYS A 1 4.88 2.99 -19.06
C LYS A 1 5.64 3.75 -17.98
N GLU A 2 5.31 5.02 -17.79
CA GLU A 2 6.00 5.89 -16.83
C GLU A 2 5.49 5.55 -15.43
N SER A 3 6.38 5.24 -14.49
CA SER A 3 6.02 4.94 -13.11
C SER A 3 6.42 6.10 -12.22
N ILE A 4 5.44 6.69 -11.52
CA ILE A 4 5.71 7.77 -10.58
C ILE A 4 6.42 7.18 -9.36
N THR A 5 7.69 7.52 -9.19
CA THR A 5 8.49 7.11 -8.02
C THR A 5 8.47 8.23 -7.00
N ILE A 6 8.01 7.94 -5.78
CA ILE A 6 7.92 8.90 -4.68
C ILE A 6 8.87 8.47 -3.56
N ALA A 7 9.63 9.41 -3.02
CA ALA A 7 10.43 9.20 -1.82
C ALA A 7 9.54 9.27 -0.58
N LEU A 8 9.27 8.12 0.03
CA LEU A 8 8.50 8.02 1.27
C LEU A 8 9.45 8.03 2.46
N ARG A 9 9.12 8.84 3.46
CA ARG A 9 9.92 8.99 4.66
C ARG A 9 9.78 7.74 5.55
N LYS A 10 10.91 7.24 6.07
CA LYS A 10 10.91 6.15 7.06
C LYS A 10 10.48 6.69 8.42
N GLU A 11 9.72 5.88 9.15
CA GLU A 11 9.25 6.21 10.49
C GLU A 11 10.45 6.55 11.41
N GLY A 12 10.32 7.62 12.19
CA GLY A 12 11.36 8.07 13.13
C GLY A 12 12.50 8.92 12.54
N LYS A 13 12.73 8.97 11.22
CA LYS A 13 13.84 9.76 10.63
C LYS A 13 13.35 11.08 10.06
N LYS A 14 13.71 12.25 10.64
CA LYS A 14 13.16 13.57 10.27
C LYS A 14 13.76 14.20 9.00
N ASP A 15 14.96 13.80 8.64
CA ASP A 15 15.75 14.56 7.67
C ASP A 15 15.64 13.98 6.25
N TYR A 16 14.96 14.69 5.36
CA TYR A 16 14.84 14.35 3.94
C TYR A 16 16.17 14.44 3.16
N PHE A 17 17.22 15.01 3.77
CA PHE A 17 18.56 15.12 3.17
C PHE A 17 19.40 13.84 3.29
N LEU A 18 19.00 12.91 4.16
CA LEU A 18 19.71 11.65 4.38
C LEU A 18 19.07 10.55 3.53
N LEU A 19 19.87 9.91 2.67
CA LEU A 19 19.43 8.80 1.81
C LEU A 19 18.79 7.66 2.62
N GLU A 20 19.25 7.46 3.85
CA GLU A 20 18.70 6.44 4.75
C GLU A 20 17.33 6.78 5.35
N SER A 21 16.89 8.04 5.24
CA SER A 21 15.64 8.55 5.82
C SER A 21 14.45 8.40 4.89
N TYR A 22 14.67 8.08 3.62
CA TYR A 22 13.62 7.86 2.65
C TYR A 22 13.77 6.52 1.93
N GLN A 23 12.66 6.00 1.42
CA GLN A 23 12.63 4.84 0.56
C GLN A 23 11.82 5.20 -0.70
N PRO A 24 12.41 5.02 -1.90
CA PRO A 24 11.65 5.19 -3.13
C PRO A 24 10.62 4.08 -3.23
N ILE A 25 9.37 4.47 -3.46
CA ILE A 25 8.29 3.56 -3.80
C ILE A 25 7.71 3.92 -5.15
N ALA A 26 7.32 2.91 -5.93
CA ALA A 26 6.47 3.14 -7.09
C ALA A 26 5.04 3.39 -6.57
N LEU A 27 4.54 4.63 -6.74
CA LEU A 27 3.25 5.06 -6.22
C LEU A 27 2.14 4.15 -6.73
N GLU A 28 2.09 3.93 -8.04
CA GLU A 28 1.05 3.12 -8.68
C GLU A 28 1.00 1.70 -8.11
N ASN A 29 2.16 1.04 -7.98
CA ASN A 29 2.25 -0.31 -7.45
C ASN A 29 1.82 -0.39 -5.98
N THR A 30 2.21 0.62 -5.19
CA THR A 30 1.89 0.66 -3.76
C THR A 30 0.40 0.92 -3.55
N LEU A 31 -0.17 1.88 -4.30
CA LEU A 31 -1.59 2.18 -4.27
C LEU A 31 -2.42 0.98 -4.71
N ALA A 32 -2.03 0.30 -5.78
CA ALA A 32 -2.69 -0.91 -6.25
C ALA A 32 -2.71 -2.01 -5.19
N LYS A 33 -1.60 -2.21 -4.45
CA LYS A 33 -1.54 -3.16 -3.33
C LYS A 33 -2.51 -2.79 -2.20
N VAL A 34 -2.58 -1.51 -1.83
CA VAL A 34 -3.47 -1.05 -0.75
C VAL A 34 -4.94 -1.23 -1.13
N ILE A 35 -5.32 -0.80 -2.33
CA ILE A 35 -6.71 -0.96 -2.83
C ILE A 35 -7.07 -2.44 -2.91
N LYS A 36 -6.18 -3.27 -3.49
CA LYS A 36 -6.40 -4.71 -3.60
C LYS A 36 -6.64 -5.35 -2.24
N LYS A 37 -5.83 -5.01 -1.23
CA LYS A 37 -6.00 -5.52 0.13
C LYS A 37 -7.36 -5.10 0.70
N ARG A 38 -7.71 -3.81 0.61
CA ARG A 38 -8.98 -3.30 1.15
C ARG A 38 -10.19 -3.97 0.50
N VAL A 39 -10.16 -4.15 -0.83
CA VAL A 39 -11.23 -4.84 -1.56
C VAL A 39 -11.29 -6.31 -1.14
N ALA A 40 -10.16 -7.00 -1.02
CA ALA A 40 -10.12 -8.38 -0.57
C ALA A 40 -10.69 -8.54 0.84
N ASP A 41 -10.33 -7.66 1.77
CA ASP A 41 -10.86 -7.66 3.15
C ASP A 41 -12.38 -7.44 3.15
N MET A 42 -12.88 -6.54 2.30
CA MET A 42 -14.33 -6.31 2.14
C MET A 42 -15.04 -7.53 1.55
N MET A 43 -14.46 -8.19 0.55
CA MET A 43 -15.04 -9.38 -0.05
C MET A 43 -15.02 -10.56 0.92
N ALA A 44 -13.95 -10.74 1.69
CA ALA A 44 -13.86 -11.77 2.72
C ALA A 44 -14.94 -11.57 3.80
N ALA A 45 -15.08 -10.34 4.31
CA ALA A 45 -16.11 -10.02 5.29
C ALA A 45 -17.53 -10.20 4.75
N ALA A 46 -17.77 -9.88 3.47
CA ALA A 46 -19.07 -10.13 2.84
C ALA A 46 -19.33 -11.62 2.65
N ALA A 47 -18.32 -12.39 2.22
CA ALA A 47 -18.43 -13.82 2.00
C ALA A 47 -18.70 -14.59 3.30
N GLU A 48 -18.09 -14.17 4.41
CA GLU A 48 -18.37 -14.70 5.75
C GLU A 48 -19.81 -14.40 6.19
N ARG A 49 -20.27 -13.15 6.05
CA ARG A 49 -21.64 -12.75 6.44
C ARG A 49 -22.74 -13.45 5.65
N HIS A 50 -22.48 -13.75 4.39
CA HIS A 50 -23.45 -14.37 3.50
C HIS A 50 -23.27 -15.90 3.40
N GLU A 51 -22.42 -16.50 4.26
CA GLU A 51 -22.12 -17.94 4.26
C GLU A 51 -21.67 -18.46 2.88
N LEU A 52 -21.11 -17.60 2.03
CA LEU A 52 -20.68 -17.92 0.67
C LEU A 52 -19.38 -18.75 0.65
N LEU A 53 -18.81 -18.99 1.83
CA LEU A 53 -17.64 -19.85 2.05
C LEU A 53 -18.02 -21.22 2.64
N SER A 54 -19.31 -21.58 2.65
CA SER A 54 -19.81 -22.90 3.08
C SER A 54 -19.39 -24.02 2.13
#